data_AF-A0A6I1QDQ5-F1
#
_entry.id   AF-A0A6I1QDQ5-F1
#
_cell.length_a   1.000
_cell.length_b   1.000
_cell.length_c   1.000
_cell.angle_alpha   90.00
_cell.angle_beta   90.00
_cell.angle_gamma   90.00
#
_symmetry.space_group_name_H-M   'P 1'
#
loop_
_entity.id
_entity.type
_entity.pdbx_description
1 polymer ?
#
loop_
_entity_poly.entity_id
_entity_poly.type
_entity_poly.pdbx_seq_one_letter_code
_entity_poly.pdbx_strand_id
1 'polypeptide(L)'
;MNQLDQWQQQVSHWHKVRKHDQVETLARLINNAPSELWGPELSIEQSQGLGYWLDGCARIYQHHLEQGNTAGAYSYLCLAQARLESVVCRAEVDQNIRCSCCRKLEQIMVLIFEFCKKQPDPKWQVELQNQIETHVKFLTHYPFNESPIPVLKPSAN
;
A
#
# COMPACT_ATOMS: atom_id res chain seq x y z
N MET A 1 -14.82 -0.67 -20.36
CA MET A 1 -14.36 -0.09 -19.09
C MET A 1 -14.36 -1.20 -18.07
N ASN A 2 -13.17 -1.68 -17.72
CA ASN A 2 -13.02 -2.81 -16.79
C ASN A 2 -13.23 -2.34 -15.33
N GLN A 3 -13.19 -3.25 -14.36
CA GLN A 3 -13.38 -2.90 -12.95
C GLN A 3 -12.29 -1.95 -12.42
N LEU A 4 -11.05 -2.10 -12.91
CA LEU A 4 -9.93 -1.22 -12.58
C LEU A 4 -10.18 0.22 -13.02
N ASP A 5 -10.64 0.44 -14.25
CA ASP A 5 -10.93 1.76 -14.80
C ASP A 5 -12.01 2.48 -13.97
N GLN A 6 -13.09 1.77 -13.62
CA GLN A 6 -14.18 2.31 -12.82
C GLN A 6 -13.72 2.70 -11.41
N TRP A 7 -12.98 1.79 -10.77
CA TRP A 7 -12.41 2.04 -9.44
C TRP A 7 -11.42 3.22 -9.47
N GLN A 8 -10.56 3.28 -10.48
CA GLN A 8 -9.55 4.33 -10.64
C GLN A 8 -10.19 5.70 -10.90
N GLN A 9 -11.28 5.76 -11.65
CA GLN A 9 -12.07 6.99 -11.79
C GLN A 9 -12.66 7.45 -10.46
N GLN A 10 -13.20 6.54 -9.65
CA GLN A 10 -13.78 6.88 -8.35
C GLN A 10 -12.72 7.37 -7.35
N VAL A 11 -11.60 6.66 -7.20
CA VAL A 11 -10.52 7.05 -6.27
C VAL A 11 -9.81 8.32 -6.74
N SER A 12 -9.61 8.52 -8.05
CA SER A 12 -9.00 9.74 -8.58
C SER A 12 -9.93 10.95 -8.46
N HIS A 13 -11.25 10.76 -8.62
CA HIS A 13 -12.24 11.81 -8.34
C HIS A 13 -12.20 12.21 -6.87
N TRP A 14 -12.20 11.23 -5.96
CA TRP A 14 -12.06 11.49 -4.53
C TRP A 14 -10.77 12.26 -4.22
N HIS A 15 -9.63 11.84 -4.81
CA HIS A 15 -8.33 12.49 -4.63
C HIS A 15 -8.32 13.97 -5.10
N LYS A 16 -9.13 14.32 -6.10
CA LYS A 16 -9.27 15.70 -6.60
C LYS A 16 -10.17 16.56 -5.69
N VAL A 17 -11.23 15.97 -5.14
CA VAL A 17 -12.24 16.70 -4.34
C VAL A 17 -11.77 16.96 -2.91
N ARG A 18 -10.93 16.09 -2.33
CA ARG A 18 -10.22 16.28 -1.04
C ARG A 18 -11.08 16.76 0.14
N LYS A 19 -12.35 16.41 0.21
CA LYS A 19 -13.17 16.76 1.39
C LYS A 19 -12.91 15.77 2.54
N HIS A 20 -12.62 16.31 3.72
CA HIS A 20 -12.27 15.56 4.94
C HIS A 20 -13.45 14.74 5.50
N ASP A 21 -14.69 15.04 5.09
CA ASP A 21 -15.94 14.37 5.51
C ASP A 21 -16.21 13.05 4.76
N GLN A 22 -15.36 12.65 3.81
CA GLN A 22 -15.60 11.49 2.94
C GLN A 22 -14.68 10.30 3.23
N VAL A 23 -14.05 10.23 4.40
CA VAL A 23 -13.10 9.16 4.74
C VAL A 23 -13.78 7.78 4.73
N GLU A 24 -15.05 7.67 5.10
CA GLU A 24 -15.80 6.40 5.02
C GLU A 24 -15.97 5.91 3.58
N THR A 25 -16.18 6.84 2.63
CA THR A 25 -16.27 6.49 1.21
C THR A 25 -14.91 6.07 0.67
N LEU A 26 -13.84 6.78 1.06
CA LEU A 26 -12.47 6.38 0.72
C LEU A 26 -12.14 5.00 1.30
N ALA A 27 -12.46 4.74 2.56
CA ALA A 27 -12.24 3.44 3.21
C ALA A 27 -12.92 2.31 2.44
N ARG A 28 -14.16 2.51 1.98
CA ARG A 28 -14.84 1.52 1.12
C ARG A 28 -14.10 1.30 -0.20
N LEU A 29 -13.65 2.36 -0.88
CA LEU A 29 -12.89 2.22 -2.13
C LEU A 29 -11.56 1.49 -1.92
N ILE A 30 -10.83 1.81 -0.86
CA ILE A 30 -9.50 1.25 -0.57
C ILE A 30 -9.61 -0.23 -0.16
N ASN A 31 -10.60 -0.58 0.65
CA ASN A 31 -10.82 -1.97 1.07
C ASN A 31 -11.37 -2.87 -0.04
N ASN A 32 -11.95 -2.29 -1.10
CA ASN A 32 -12.51 -3.02 -2.25
C ASN A 32 -11.74 -2.72 -3.55
N ALA A 33 -10.41 -2.56 -3.47
CA ALA A 33 -9.58 -2.41 -4.65
C ALA A 33 -9.65 -3.67 -5.55
N PRO A 34 -9.83 -3.51 -6.86
CA PRO A 34 -9.98 -4.63 -7.80
C PRO A 34 -8.71 -5.49 -7.85
N SER A 35 -8.89 -6.78 -8.15
CA SER A 35 -7.79 -7.75 -8.19
C SER A 35 -6.71 -7.42 -9.23
N GLU A 36 -7.14 -6.81 -10.33
CA GLU A 36 -6.37 -6.38 -11.49
C GLU A 36 -5.37 -5.27 -11.14
N LEU A 37 -5.59 -4.54 -10.04
CA LEU A 37 -4.62 -3.57 -9.54
C LEU A 37 -3.28 -4.21 -9.17
N TRP A 38 -3.32 -5.49 -8.80
CA TRP A 38 -2.23 -6.21 -8.15
C TRP A 38 -1.45 -7.10 -9.13
N GLY A 39 -1.57 -6.88 -10.43
CA GLY A 39 -0.88 -7.63 -11.48
C GLY A 39 -1.83 -8.41 -12.40
N PRO A 40 -1.31 -9.29 -13.27
CA PRO A 40 0.04 -9.87 -13.21
C PRO A 40 1.16 -8.97 -13.76
N GLU A 41 0.89 -8.02 -14.66
CA GLU A 41 1.91 -7.10 -15.19
C GLU A 41 1.85 -5.71 -14.52
N LEU A 42 2.79 -4.81 -14.87
CA LEU A 42 2.74 -3.40 -14.49
C LEU A 42 2.43 -2.50 -15.70
N SER A 43 1.16 -2.16 -15.88
CA SER A 43 0.74 -1.10 -16.80
C SER A 43 0.85 0.29 -16.16
N ILE A 44 0.70 1.33 -16.98
CA ILE A 44 0.63 2.72 -16.51
C ILE A 44 -0.57 2.91 -15.57
N GLU A 45 -1.72 2.33 -15.90
CA GLU A 45 -2.95 2.38 -15.09
C GLU A 45 -2.72 1.73 -13.73
N GLN A 46 -2.13 0.53 -13.70
CA GLN A 46 -1.84 -0.16 -12.45
C GLN A 46 -0.84 0.62 -11.60
N SER A 47 0.21 1.19 -12.20
CA SER A 47 1.17 2.03 -11.49
C SER A 47 0.51 3.26 -10.85
N GLN A 48 -0.36 3.96 -11.60
CA GLN A 48 -1.13 5.09 -11.10
C GLN A 48 -2.14 4.66 -10.01
N GLY A 49 -2.85 3.56 -10.23
CA GLY A 49 -3.80 2.98 -9.29
C GLY A 49 -3.14 2.61 -7.97
N LEU A 50 -1.94 2.02 -8.00
CA LEU A 50 -1.15 1.69 -6.81
C LEU A 50 -0.77 2.98 -6.05
N GLY A 51 -0.45 4.05 -6.78
CA GLY A 51 -0.24 5.38 -6.21
C GLY A 51 -1.48 5.91 -5.49
N TYR A 52 -2.64 5.89 -6.15
CA TYR A 52 -3.89 6.34 -5.53
C TYR A 52 -4.32 5.47 -4.34
N TRP A 53 -4.10 4.17 -4.42
CA TRP A 53 -4.42 3.25 -3.33
C TRP A 53 -3.58 3.54 -2.08
N LEU A 54 -2.27 3.72 -2.25
CA LEU A 54 -1.38 4.05 -1.13
C LEU A 54 -1.64 5.45 -0.55
N ASP A 55 -1.91 6.44 -1.39
CA ASP A 55 -2.33 7.77 -0.91
C ASP A 55 -3.64 7.65 -0.10
N GLY A 56 -4.59 6.84 -0.55
CA GLY A 56 -5.82 6.57 0.18
C GLY A 56 -5.58 5.93 1.55
N CYS A 57 -4.74 4.89 1.63
CA CYS A 57 -4.32 4.30 2.89
C CYS A 57 -3.69 5.34 3.82
N ALA A 58 -2.79 6.18 3.32
CA ALA A 58 -2.12 7.22 4.09
C ALA A 58 -3.11 8.27 4.63
N ARG A 59 -4.12 8.66 3.85
CA ARG A 59 -5.15 9.61 4.29
C ARG A 59 -6.05 9.04 5.37
N ILE A 60 -6.48 7.79 5.23
CA ILE A 60 -7.31 7.15 6.26
C ILE A 60 -6.49 6.95 7.54
N TYR A 61 -5.21 6.58 7.41
CA TYR A 61 -4.26 6.55 8.52
C TYR A 61 -4.18 7.89 9.27
N GLN A 62 -3.95 8.99 8.55
CA GLN A 62 -3.87 10.33 9.15
C GLN A 62 -5.19 10.74 9.81
N HIS A 63 -6.32 10.46 9.17
CA HIS A 63 -7.64 10.72 9.77
C HIS A 63 -7.82 9.97 11.09
N HIS A 64 -7.45 8.69 11.15
CA HIS A 64 -7.52 7.94 12.41
C HIS A 64 -6.60 8.50 13.49
N LEU A 65 -5.41 8.99 13.13
CA LEU A 65 -4.53 9.69 14.07
C LEU A 65 -5.18 10.98 14.62
N GLU A 66 -5.77 11.79 13.74
CA GLU A 66 -6.48 13.02 14.12
C GLU A 66 -7.64 12.75 15.09
N GLN A 67 -8.32 11.61 14.93
CA GLN A 67 -9.39 11.16 15.82
C GLN A 67 -8.90 10.45 17.10
N GLY A 68 -7.59 10.32 17.31
CA GLY A 68 -7.02 9.58 18.44
C GLY A 68 -7.23 8.06 18.37
N ASN A 69 -7.66 7.52 17.22
CA ASN A 69 -7.85 6.09 17.00
C ASN A 69 -6.54 5.45 16.54
N THR A 70 -5.61 5.24 17.47
CA THR A 70 -4.30 4.62 17.22
C THR A 70 -4.42 3.25 16.54
N ALA A 71 -5.37 2.41 16.96
CA ALA A 71 -5.55 1.08 16.39
C ALA A 71 -6.02 1.13 14.93
N GLY A 72 -6.98 2.01 14.62
CA GLY A 72 -7.45 2.25 13.26
C GLY A 72 -6.33 2.77 12.36
N ALA A 73 -5.54 3.73 12.85
CA ALA A 73 -4.39 4.24 12.12
C ALA A 73 -3.40 3.11 11.78
N TYR A 74 -2.96 2.37 12.79
CA TYR A 74 -2.03 1.26 12.60
C TYR A 74 -2.55 0.22 11.60
N SER A 75 -3.84 -0.12 11.67
CA SER A 75 -4.44 -1.13 10.78
C SER A 75 -4.30 -0.80 9.29
N TYR A 76 -4.32 0.49 8.90
CA TYR A 76 -4.12 0.89 7.50
C TYR A 76 -2.67 0.82 7.04
N LEU A 77 -1.70 0.98 7.96
CA LEU A 77 -0.30 0.70 7.66
C LEU A 77 -0.08 -0.81 7.44
N CYS A 78 -0.66 -1.64 8.31
CA CYS A 78 -0.61 -3.11 8.14
C CYS A 78 -1.33 -3.59 6.89
N LEU A 79 -2.46 -2.97 6.53
CA LEU A 79 -3.16 -3.26 5.27
C LEU A 79 -2.26 -2.97 4.06
N ALA A 80 -1.60 -1.81 4.06
CA ALA A 80 -0.64 -1.43 3.02
C ALA A 80 0.50 -2.44 2.91
N GLN A 81 1.13 -2.77 4.05
CA GLN A 81 2.18 -3.77 4.13
C GLN A 81 1.72 -5.12 3.57
N ALA A 82 0.64 -5.69 4.11
CA ALA A 82 0.18 -7.03 3.76
C ALA A 82 -0.20 -7.16 2.27
N ARG A 83 -0.79 -6.11 1.68
CA ARG A 83 -1.11 -6.10 0.24
C ARG A 83 0.14 -6.06 -0.62
N LEU A 84 1.12 -5.23 -0.27
CA LEU A 84 2.38 -5.15 -1.02
C LEU A 84 3.19 -6.45 -0.90
N GLU A 85 3.31 -7.01 0.31
CA GLU A 85 3.96 -8.30 0.54
C GLU A 85 3.28 -9.42 -0.26
N SER A 86 1.94 -9.45 -0.29
CA SER A 86 1.18 -10.41 -1.08
C SER A 86 1.52 -10.35 -2.57
N VAL A 87 1.70 -9.16 -3.15
CA VAL A 87 2.11 -9.02 -4.57
C VAL A 87 3.53 -9.53 -4.79
N VAL A 88 4.45 -9.22 -3.88
CA VAL A 88 5.86 -9.63 -3.99
C VAL A 88 6.03 -11.14 -3.87
N CYS A 89 5.19 -11.82 -3.09
CA CYS A 89 5.24 -13.28 -2.91
C CYS A 89 4.63 -14.08 -4.07
N ARG A 90 3.87 -13.45 -4.95
CA ARG A 90 3.13 -14.14 -6.03
C ARG A 90 4.06 -14.48 -7.19
N ALA A 91 4.07 -15.75 -7.59
CA ALA A 91 4.97 -16.26 -8.63
C ALA A 91 4.53 -15.87 -10.05
N GLU A 92 3.23 -15.65 -10.25
CA GLU A 92 2.61 -15.27 -11.52
C GLU A 92 2.73 -13.78 -11.86
N VAL A 93 3.24 -12.99 -10.91
CA VAL A 93 3.34 -11.54 -11.02
C VAL A 93 4.71 -11.16 -11.58
N ASP A 94 4.72 -10.29 -12.60
CA ASP A 94 5.92 -9.81 -13.28
C ASP A 94 6.88 -9.10 -12.31
N GLN A 95 8.18 -9.23 -12.61
CA GLN A 95 9.24 -8.62 -11.83
C GLN A 95 9.07 -7.11 -11.68
N ASN A 96 8.54 -6.40 -12.69
CA ASN A 96 8.40 -4.95 -12.64
C ASN A 96 7.44 -4.48 -11.53
N ILE A 97 6.27 -5.11 -11.41
CA ILE A 97 5.31 -4.80 -10.35
C ILE A 97 5.82 -5.29 -8.99
N ARG A 98 6.50 -6.46 -8.91
CA ARG A 98 7.16 -6.91 -7.67
C ARG A 98 8.18 -5.88 -7.19
N CYS A 99 9.04 -5.37 -8.07
CA CYS A 99 10.00 -4.33 -7.75
C CYS A 99 9.32 -3.02 -7.29
N SER A 100 8.25 -2.61 -7.97
CA SER A 100 7.47 -1.43 -7.57
C SER A 100 6.88 -1.58 -6.17
N CYS A 101 6.30 -2.76 -5.88
CA CYS A 101 5.74 -3.08 -4.57
C CYS A 101 6.81 -3.17 -3.47
N CYS A 102 7.98 -3.76 -3.74
CA CYS A 102 9.10 -3.77 -2.79
C CYS A 102 9.54 -2.36 -2.39
N ARG A 103 9.76 -1.46 -3.36
CA ARG A 103 10.14 -0.06 -3.08
C ARG A 103 9.08 0.69 -2.26
N LYS A 104 7.80 0.43 -2.54
CA LYS A 104 6.69 1.00 -1.77
C LYS A 104 6.62 0.40 -0.36
N LEU A 105 6.93 -0.89 -0.22
CA LEU A 105 6.94 -1.59 1.06
C LEU A 105 8.00 -0.99 2.00
N GLU A 106 9.19 -0.67 1.50
CA GLU A 106 10.24 0.02 2.29
C GLU A 106 9.72 1.33 2.90
N GLN A 107 8.99 2.13 2.12
CA GLN A 107 8.38 3.37 2.61
C GLN A 107 7.32 3.11 3.69
N ILE A 108 6.48 2.09 3.50
CA ILE A 108 5.48 1.68 4.50
C ILE A 108 6.13 1.18 5.79
N MET A 109 7.23 0.43 5.70
CA MET A 109 7.97 -0.06 6.87
C MET A 109 8.55 1.09 7.70
N VAL A 110 9.07 2.13 7.05
CA VAL A 110 9.51 3.35 7.75
C VAL A 110 8.36 3.98 8.52
N LEU A 111 7.18 4.10 7.90
CA LEU A 111 5.99 4.65 8.57
C LEU A 111 5.54 3.79 9.75
N ILE A 112 5.55 2.47 9.62
CA ILE A 112 5.25 1.53 10.71
C ILE A 112 6.23 1.72 11.86
N PHE A 113 7.52 1.83 11.57
CA PHE A 113 8.55 2.01 12.59
C PHE A 113 8.40 3.34 13.32
N GLU A 114 8.21 4.44 12.58
CA GLU A 114 7.96 5.75 13.17
C GLU A 114 6.70 5.75 14.03
N PHE A 115 5.62 5.15 13.53
CA PHE A 115 4.36 5.05 14.25
C PHE A 115 4.58 4.36 15.60
N CYS A 116 5.18 3.17 15.61
CA CYS A 116 5.39 2.38 16.82
C CYS A 116 6.29 3.10 17.82
N LYS A 117 7.38 3.73 17.35
CA LYS A 117 8.31 4.51 18.20
C LYS A 117 7.66 5.72 18.85
N LYS A 118 6.69 6.35 18.19
CA LYS A 118 5.98 7.53 18.70
C LYS A 118 4.91 7.19 19.74
N GLN A 119 4.50 5.92 19.85
CA GLN A 119 3.46 5.55 20.81
C GLN A 119 4.01 5.41 22.24
N PRO A 120 3.25 5.85 23.26
CA PRO A 120 3.69 5.80 24.65
C PRO A 120 3.57 4.41 25.29
N ASP A 121 2.69 3.55 24.77
CA ASP A 121 2.40 2.23 25.33
C ASP A 121 3.52 1.22 24.97
N PRO A 122 4.13 0.54 25.96
CA PRO A 122 5.22 -0.43 25.72
C PRO A 122 4.90 -1.54 24.72
N LYS A 123 3.62 -1.89 24.52
CA LYS A 123 3.22 -2.90 23.53
C LYS A 123 3.70 -2.56 22.12
N TRP A 124 3.85 -1.27 21.80
CA TRP A 124 4.30 -0.84 20.48
C TRP A 124 5.80 -1.04 20.27
N GLN A 125 6.60 -1.12 21.34
CA GLN A 125 8.00 -1.51 21.23
C GLN A 125 8.13 -3.01 20.92
N VAL A 126 7.27 -3.84 21.52
CA VAL A 126 7.16 -5.27 21.18
C VAL A 126 6.70 -5.44 19.74
N GLU A 127 5.68 -4.69 19.32
CA GLU A 127 5.20 -4.73 17.94
C GLU A 127 6.28 -4.27 16.94
N LEU A 128 7.02 -3.21 17.25
CA LEU A 128 8.15 -2.78 16.42
C LEU A 128 9.18 -3.91 16.22
N GLN A 129 9.52 -4.63 17.29
CA GLN A 129 10.45 -5.75 17.21
C GLN A 129 9.89 -6.88 16.34
N ASN A 130 8.61 -7.22 16.49
CA ASN A 130 7.94 -8.23 15.66
C ASN A 130 7.95 -7.83 14.17
N GLN A 131 7.71 -6.55 13.86
CA GLN A 131 7.72 -6.03 12.50
C GLN A 131 9.12 -6.10 11.88
N ILE A 132 10.17 -5.75 12.63
CA ILE A 132 11.56 -5.89 12.17
C ILE A 132 11.88 -7.35 11.85
N GLU A 133 11.59 -8.27 12.76
CA GLU A 133 11.89 -9.69 12.58
C GLU A 133 11.13 -10.30 11.39
N THR A 134 9.86 -9.98 11.26
CA THR A 134 9.01 -10.47 10.16
C THR A 134 9.49 -9.91 8.82
N HIS A 135 9.83 -8.61 8.77
CA HIS A 135 10.32 -7.98 7.56
C HIS A 135 11.71 -8.51 7.14
N VAL A 136 12.62 -8.76 8.10
CA VAL A 136 13.92 -9.40 7.81
C VAL A 136 13.74 -10.80 7.23
N LYS A 137 12.84 -11.60 7.82
CA LYS A 137 12.49 -12.93 7.28
C LYS A 137 11.93 -12.79 5.86
N PHE A 138 11.03 -11.84 5.64
CA PHE A 138 10.47 -11.58 4.32
C PHE A 138 11.54 -11.25 3.27
N LEU A 139 12.44 -10.29 3.56
CA LEU A 139 13.54 -9.91 2.66
C LEU A 139 14.53 -11.06 2.40
N THR A 140 14.68 -11.98 3.35
CA THR A 140 15.52 -13.18 3.17
C THR A 140 14.90 -14.15 2.16
N HIS A 141 13.58 -14.29 2.14
CA HIS A 141 12.87 -15.17 1.21
C HIS A 141 12.65 -14.53 -0.16
N TYR A 142 12.51 -13.20 -0.20
CA TYR A 142 12.25 -12.42 -1.40
C TYR A 142 13.33 -11.35 -1.58
N PRO A 143 14.58 -11.76 -1.86
CA PRO A 143 15.69 -10.82 -1.99
C PRO A 143 15.42 -9.85 -3.14
N PHE A 144 15.51 -8.57 -2.82
CA PHE A 144 15.37 -7.52 -3.81
C PHE A 144 16.72 -7.31 -4.52
N ASN A 145 16.87 -7.88 -5.72
CA ASN A 145 17.95 -7.50 -6.61
C ASN A 145 17.55 -6.21 -7.32
N GLU A 146 18.26 -5.11 -7.04
CA GLU A 146 18.12 -3.82 -7.73
C GLU A 146 18.45 -3.98 -9.22
N SER A 147 17.51 -4.52 -9.99
CA SER A 147 17.53 -4.41 -11.44
C SER A 147 17.17 -2.97 -11.83
N PRO A 148 17.67 -2.46 -12.98
CA PRO A 148 17.43 -1.08 -13.41
C PRO A 148 15.94 -0.74 -13.46
N ILE A 149 15.63 0.57 -13.35
CA ILE A 149 14.27 1.10 -13.27
C ILE A 149 13.39 0.46 -14.37
N PRO A 150 12.27 -0.17 -14.01
CA PRO A 150 11.46 -0.92 -14.94
C PRO A 150 10.87 -0.01 -16.03
N VAL A 151 10.97 -0.45 -17.28
CA VAL A 151 10.32 0.21 -18.43
C VAL A 151 8.83 -0.12 -18.38
N LEU A 152 7.98 0.90 -18.22
CA LEU A 152 6.52 0.72 -18.18
C LEU A 152 6.02 0.29 -19.56
N LYS A 153 5.18 -0.75 -19.61
CA LYS A 153 4.50 -1.16 -20.84
C LYS A 153 3.32 -0.22 -21.12
N PRO A 154 3.08 0.18 -22.38
CA PRO A 154 1.86 0.88 -22.75
C PRO A 154 0.65 -0.05 -22.57
N SER A 155 -0.47 0.56 -22.18
CA SER A 155 -1.76 -0.09 -21.98
C SER A 155 -2.21 -0.77 -23.28
N ALA A 156 -2.63 -2.04 -23.20
CA ALA A 156 -3.20 -2.71 -24.37
C ALA A 156 -4.53 -2.06 -24.75
N ASN A 157 -4.62 -1.56 -25.99
CA ASN A 157 -5.84 -0.98 -26.58
C ASN A 157 -6.99 -1.98 -26.65
#